data_AF-A0A3G6RMN3-F1
#
_entry.id   AF-A0A3G6RMN3-F1
#
_cell.length_a   1.000
_cell.length_b   1.000
_cell.length_c   1.000
_cell.angle_alpha   90.00
_cell.angle_beta   90.00
_cell.angle_gamma   90.00
#
_symmetry.space_group_name_H-M   'P 1'
#
loop_
_entity.id
_entity.type
_entity.pdbx_description
1 polymer ?
#
loop_
_entity_poly.entity_id
_entity_poly.type
_entity_poly.pdbx_seq_one_letter_code
_entity_poly.pdbx_strand_id
1 'polypeptide(L)'
;MKNILIILFCFTIYNNSFAQKIHEDAIQLSGSWVGKVGEHPIKFEILEKTPNSFTFSFINFQNERFTILKSDVTTNEKNEFIIHIKEAKFSSQRYENCIFSTGVVTLSDLSQNSMRLNLKSVGPTCFISYDVLMNMDDIKDIILTKEKSNK
;
A
#
# COMPACT_ATOMS: atom_id res chain seq x y z
N MET A 1 41.75 -17.62 -3.02
CA MET A 1 40.53 -17.24 -2.26
C MET A 1 40.52 -15.75 -1.87
N LYS A 2 41.05 -14.83 -2.68
CA LYS A 2 41.10 -13.38 -2.35
C LYS A 2 40.03 -12.55 -3.07
N ASN A 3 39.50 -13.07 -4.20
CA ASN A 3 38.56 -12.33 -5.05
C ASN A 3 37.09 -12.58 -4.71
N ILE A 4 36.77 -13.65 -3.97
CA ILE A 4 35.37 -13.97 -3.55
C ILE A 4 34.90 -13.00 -2.46
N LEU A 5 35.81 -12.53 -1.60
CA LEU A 5 35.47 -11.60 -0.51
C LEU A 5 35.03 -10.23 -1.03
N ILE A 6 35.60 -9.78 -2.14
CA ILE A 6 35.29 -8.47 -2.76
C ILE A 6 33.89 -8.49 -3.37
N ILE A 7 33.52 -9.60 -4.02
CA ILE A 7 32.20 -9.77 -4.64
C ILE A 7 31.09 -9.77 -3.58
N LEU A 8 31.28 -10.49 -2.47
CA LEU A 8 30.33 -10.50 -1.34
C LEU A 8 30.14 -9.12 -0.71
N PHE A 9 31.19 -8.30 -0.63
CA PHE A 9 31.11 -6.96 -0.08
C PHE A 9 30.41 -5.96 -1.01
N CYS A 10 30.55 -6.13 -2.34
CA CYS A 10 29.78 -5.32 -3.29
C CYS A 10 28.28 -5.60 -3.19
N PHE A 11 27.87 -6.87 -3.10
CA PHE A 11 26.44 -7.23 -3.01
C PHE A 11 25.74 -6.69 -1.76
N THR A 12 26.43 -6.57 -0.62
CA THR A 12 25.81 -6.02 0.61
C THR A 12 25.60 -4.51 0.54
N ILE A 13 26.46 -3.77 -0.16
CA ILE A 13 26.35 -2.31 -0.32
C ILE A 13 25.19 -1.94 -1.25
N TYR A 14 25.00 -2.68 -2.35
CA TYR A 14 23.90 -2.43 -3.29
C TYR A 14 22.52 -2.66 -2.67
N ASN A 15 22.36 -3.70 -1.85
CA ASN A 15 21.09 -4.01 -1.19
C ASN A 15 20.68 -2.93 -0.18
N ASN A 16 21.63 -2.36 0.55
CA ASN A 16 21.35 -1.27 1.51
C ASN A 16 20.92 0.02 0.80
N SER A 17 21.56 0.38 -0.32
CA SER A 17 21.19 1.59 -1.08
C SER A 17 19.78 1.50 -1.68
N PHE A 18 19.37 0.31 -2.14
CA PHE A 18 18.02 0.09 -2.68
C PHE A 18 16.95 0.16 -1.60
N ALA A 19 17.16 -0.50 -0.46
CA ALA A 19 16.25 -0.45 0.68
C ALA A 19 16.10 0.98 1.24
N GLN A 20 17.20 1.73 1.28
CA GLN A 20 17.20 3.13 1.72
C GLN A 20 16.41 4.04 0.77
N LYS A 21 16.52 3.86 -0.54
CA LYS A 21 15.76 4.64 -1.52
C LYS A 21 14.25 4.44 -1.39
N ILE A 22 13.80 3.18 -1.30
CA ILE A 22 12.38 2.86 -1.10
C ILE A 22 11.84 3.52 0.18
N HIS A 23 12.65 3.55 1.23
CA HIS A 23 12.30 4.20 2.48
C HIS A 23 12.16 5.72 2.34
N GLU A 24 13.14 6.40 1.74
CA GLU A 24 13.11 7.85 1.53
C GLU A 24 11.90 8.28 0.68
N ASP A 25 11.63 7.55 -0.40
CA ASP A 25 10.48 7.80 -1.26
C ASP A 25 9.14 7.56 -0.50
N ALA A 26 9.05 6.51 0.31
CA ALA A 26 7.86 6.21 1.12
C ALA A 26 7.62 7.26 2.23
N ILE A 27 8.68 7.84 2.81
CA ILE A 27 8.57 9.01 3.71
C ILE A 27 7.95 10.19 2.96
N GLN A 28 8.41 10.47 1.74
CA GLN A 28 7.86 11.59 0.94
C GLN A 28 6.38 11.38 0.61
N LEU A 29 5.97 10.14 0.39
CA LEU A 29 4.58 9.76 0.15
C LEU A 29 3.73 9.75 1.42
N SER A 30 4.33 9.80 2.60
CA SER A 30 3.59 9.74 3.86
C SER A 30 2.61 10.91 4.00
N GLY A 31 1.45 10.60 4.56
CA GLY A 31 0.33 11.51 4.71
C GLY A 31 -1.01 10.92 4.22
N SER A 32 -1.99 11.81 4.17
CA SER A 32 -3.35 11.54 3.73
C SER A 32 -3.52 11.96 2.28
N TRP A 33 -4.17 11.11 1.50
CA TRP A 33 -4.44 11.33 0.08
C TRP A 33 -5.93 11.10 -0.18
N VAL A 34 -6.56 11.99 -0.92
CA VAL A 34 -8.01 11.96 -1.16
C VAL A 34 -8.31 11.85 -2.64
N GLY A 35 -9.34 11.08 -2.99
CA GLY A 35 -9.81 10.96 -4.36
C GLY A 35 -11.26 10.49 -4.38
N LYS A 36 -11.70 9.98 -5.53
CA LYS A 36 -13.06 9.48 -5.71
C LYS A 36 -13.09 8.24 -6.58
N VAL A 37 -13.97 7.30 -6.28
CA VAL A 37 -14.36 6.18 -7.16
C VAL A 37 -15.79 6.45 -7.62
N GLY A 38 -15.97 6.83 -8.89
CA GLY A 38 -17.21 7.46 -9.34
C GLY A 38 -17.47 8.74 -8.53
N GLU A 39 -18.64 8.85 -7.91
CA GLU A 39 -19.00 9.98 -7.03
C GLU A 39 -18.62 9.76 -5.56
N HIS A 40 -18.12 8.58 -5.20
CA HIS A 40 -17.86 8.22 -3.82
C HIS A 40 -16.46 8.67 -3.38
N PRO A 41 -16.35 9.56 -2.36
CA PRO A 41 -15.05 9.96 -1.85
C PRO A 41 -14.33 8.79 -1.21
N ILE A 42 -13.03 8.73 -1.43
CA ILE A 42 -12.13 7.76 -0.79
C ILE A 42 -10.92 8.48 -0.20
N LYS A 43 -10.29 7.85 0.77
CA LYS A 43 -9.04 8.31 1.35
C LYS A 43 -8.03 7.18 1.40
N PHE A 44 -6.79 7.48 1.04
CA PHE A 44 -5.65 6.59 1.18
C PHE A 44 -4.64 7.23 2.13
N GLU A 45 -4.21 6.49 3.14
CA GLU A 45 -3.28 6.98 4.16
C GLU A 45 -2.01 6.12 4.14
N ILE A 46 -0.86 6.80 4.16
CA ILE A 46 0.46 6.22 4.28
C ILE A 46 1.06 6.76 5.58
N LEU A 47 1.18 5.90 6.59
CA LEU A 47 1.65 6.28 7.92
C LEU A 47 2.95 5.54 8.25
N GLU A 48 4.01 6.28 8.54
CA GLU A 48 5.22 5.73 9.13
C GLU A 48 4.96 5.40 10.61
N LYS A 49 5.11 4.14 11.01
CA LYS A 49 4.96 3.71 12.41
C LYS A 49 6.28 3.69 13.16
N THR A 50 7.33 3.23 12.49
CA THR A 50 8.71 3.18 12.96
C THR A 50 9.61 3.40 11.75
N PRO A 51 10.90 3.73 11.95
CA PRO A 51 11.85 3.80 10.84
C PRO A 51 11.77 2.52 9.99
N ASN A 52 11.64 2.66 8.68
CA ASN A 52 11.48 1.56 7.73
C ASN A 52 10.17 0.75 7.81
N SER A 53 9.14 1.22 8.52
CA SER A 53 7.84 0.53 8.62
C SER A 53 6.69 1.47 8.32
N PHE A 54 5.99 1.20 7.21
CA PHE A 54 4.81 1.94 6.79
C PHE A 54 3.55 1.11 6.97
N THR A 55 2.46 1.76 7.34
CA THR A 55 1.10 1.23 7.31
C THR A 55 0.33 1.93 6.22
N PHE A 56 -0.31 1.15 5.36
CA PHE A 56 -1.16 1.64 4.28
C PHE A 56 -2.62 1.42 4.67
N SER A 57 -3.47 2.41 4.47
CA SER A 57 -4.91 2.28 4.71
C SER A 57 -5.72 2.87 3.58
N PHE A 58 -6.79 2.17 3.20
CA PHE A 58 -7.83 2.68 2.32
C PHE A 58 -9.10 2.90 3.15
N ILE A 59 -9.78 4.03 2.97
CA ILE A 59 -11.01 4.38 3.69
C ILE A 59 -12.05 4.72 2.63
N ASN A 60 -13.19 4.02 2.69
CA ASN A 60 -14.28 4.21 1.74
C ASN A 60 -15.22 5.35 2.17
N PHE A 61 -16.23 5.64 1.34
CA PHE A 61 -17.24 6.66 1.62
C PHE A 61 -18.14 6.35 2.83
N GLN A 62 -18.15 5.10 3.31
CA GLN A 62 -18.84 4.67 4.52
C GLN A 62 -17.94 4.77 5.77
N ASN A 63 -16.74 5.35 5.62
CA ASN A 63 -15.72 5.45 6.66
C ASN A 63 -15.24 4.09 7.19
N GLU A 64 -15.42 3.02 6.42
CA GLU A 64 -14.81 1.73 6.72
C GLU A 64 -13.35 1.76 6.28
N ARG A 65 -12.47 1.41 7.21
CA ARG A 65 -11.03 1.43 7.00
C ARG A 65 -10.52 0.03 6.70
N PHE A 66 -9.94 -0.14 5.53
CA PHE A 66 -9.12 -1.29 5.15
C PHE A 66 -7.66 -1.00 5.47
N THR A 67 -7.09 -1.70 6.44
CA THR A 67 -5.70 -1.50 6.92
C THR A 67 -4.83 -2.65 6.46
N ILE A 68 -3.74 -2.34 5.75
CA ILE A 68 -2.70 -3.31 5.40
C ILE A 68 -1.76 -3.44 6.60
N LEU A 69 -1.84 -4.59 7.26
CA LEU A 69 -1.09 -4.92 8.46
C LEU A 69 0.30 -5.49 8.14
N LYS A 70 0.40 -6.25 7.03
CA LYS A 70 1.66 -6.79 6.53
C LYS A 70 1.72 -6.67 5.01
N SER A 71 2.87 -6.24 4.50
CA SER A 71 3.11 -6.12 3.07
C SER A 71 4.59 -6.23 2.72
N ASP A 72 4.88 -6.63 1.49
CA ASP A 72 6.17 -6.36 0.86
C ASP A 72 6.02 -5.16 -0.07
N VAL A 73 6.96 -4.22 0.01
CA VAL A 73 6.99 -3.04 -0.87
C VAL A 73 8.17 -3.19 -1.81
N THR A 74 7.91 -3.07 -3.10
CA THR A 74 8.94 -3.06 -4.14
C THR A 74 8.71 -1.88 -5.08
N THR A 75 9.75 -1.53 -5.84
CA THR A 75 9.64 -0.57 -6.93
C THR A 75 9.96 -1.29 -8.23
N ASN A 76 9.14 -1.10 -9.26
CA ASN A 76 9.38 -1.71 -10.56
C ASN A 76 10.21 -0.80 -11.49
N GLU A 77 10.47 -1.27 -12.71
CA GLU A 77 11.25 -0.54 -13.73
C GLU A 77 10.63 0.80 -14.16
N LYS A 78 9.34 1.00 -13.88
CA LYS A 78 8.60 2.25 -14.16
C LYS A 78 8.59 3.22 -12.97
N ASN A 79 9.35 2.92 -11.90
CA ASN A 79 9.32 3.64 -10.63
C ASN A 79 7.93 3.64 -9.95
N GLU A 80 7.12 2.60 -10.19
CA GLU A 80 5.84 2.42 -9.49
C GLU A 80 6.08 1.73 -8.15
N PHE A 81 5.39 2.18 -7.09
CA PHE A 81 5.42 1.51 -5.79
C PHE A 81 4.41 0.38 -5.80
N ILE A 82 4.90 -0.85 -5.68
CA ILE A 82 4.11 -2.06 -5.65
C ILE A 82 4.07 -2.58 -4.22
N ILE A 83 2.89 -2.52 -3.61
CA ILE A 83 2.63 -2.98 -2.25
C ILE A 83 1.88 -4.31 -2.37
N HIS A 84 2.60 -5.40 -2.14
CA HIS A 84 2.03 -6.75 -2.08
C HIS A 84 1.42 -6.97 -0.70
N ILE A 85 0.10 -7.11 -0.65
CA ILE A 85 -0.64 -7.33 0.59
C ILE A 85 -0.42 -8.78 1.02
N LYS A 86 0.07 -8.96 2.24
CA LYS A 86 0.19 -10.27 2.92
C LYS A 86 -0.88 -10.46 3.99
N GLU A 87 -1.28 -9.36 4.61
CA GLU A 87 -2.33 -9.37 5.63
C GLU A 87 -2.97 -7.98 5.69
N ALA A 88 -4.29 -7.93 5.55
CA ALA A 88 -5.08 -6.73 5.73
C ALA A 88 -6.45 -7.04 6.35
N LYS A 89 -7.06 -6.03 6.98
CA LYS A 89 -8.35 -6.14 7.69
C LYS A 89 -9.21 -4.90 7.49
N PHE A 90 -10.53 -5.10 7.48
CA PHE A 90 -11.49 -4.02 7.61
C PHE A 90 -11.76 -3.69 9.08
N SER A 91 -12.04 -2.42 9.37
CA SER A 91 -12.47 -1.96 10.71
C SER A 91 -13.92 -2.29 11.04
N SER A 92 -14.71 -2.69 10.05
CA SER A 92 -16.15 -3.00 10.20
C SER A 92 -16.33 -4.29 10.99
N GLN A 93 -17.22 -4.28 12.00
CA GLN A 93 -17.57 -5.48 12.78
C GLN A 93 -18.08 -6.62 11.91
N ARG A 94 -18.73 -6.29 10.77
CA ARG A 94 -19.20 -7.26 9.78
C ARG A 94 -18.07 -8.14 9.24
N TYR A 95 -16.83 -7.64 9.25
CA TYR A 95 -15.66 -8.27 8.66
C TYR A 95 -14.54 -8.53 9.69
N GLU A 96 -14.87 -8.52 10.99
CA GLU A 96 -13.88 -8.65 12.06
C GLU A 96 -13.05 -9.95 11.95
N ASN A 97 -13.71 -11.03 11.51
CA ASN A 97 -13.10 -12.33 11.29
C ASN A 97 -12.45 -12.49 9.90
N CYS A 98 -12.45 -11.44 9.08
CA CYS A 98 -11.92 -11.48 7.72
C CYS A 98 -10.47 -11.05 7.63
N ILE A 99 -9.67 -11.91 7.00
CA ILE A 99 -8.28 -11.64 6.68
C ILE A 99 -8.11 -11.63 5.17
N PHE A 100 -7.57 -10.53 4.66
CA PHE A 100 -7.23 -10.37 3.26
C PHE A 100 -5.74 -10.65 3.13
N SER A 101 -5.40 -11.82 2.59
CA SER A 101 -4.03 -12.35 2.59
C SER A 101 -3.29 -12.15 1.27
N THR A 102 -4.00 -11.68 0.24
CA THR A 102 -3.46 -11.45 -1.10
C THR A 102 -4.09 -10.20 -1.70
N GLY A 103 -3.33 -9.50 -2.54
CA GLY A 103 -3.74 -8.22 -3.11
C GLY A 103 -2.52 -7.40 -3.52
N VAL A 104 -2.72 -6.46 -4.43
CA VAL A 104 -1.64 -5.56 -4.89
C VAL A 104 -2.19 -4.15 -4.95
N VAL A 105 -1.53 -3.23 -4.24
CA VAL A 105 -1.68 -1.79 -4.48
C VAL A 105 -0.51 -1.34 -5.35
N THR A 106 -0.80 -0.60 -6.41
CA THR A 106 0.18 0.04 -7.27
C THR A 106 -0.01 1.54 -7.19
N LEU A 107 1.04 2.25 -6.78
CA LEU A 107 1.08 3.71 -6.82
C LEU A 107 1.99 4.15 -7.97
N SER A 108 1.44 4.93 -8.89
CA SER A 108 2.13 5.44 -10.07
C SER A 108 1.95 6.95 -10.19
N ASP A 109 2.64 7.58 -11.15
CA ASP A 109 2.58 9.03 -11.41
C ASP A 109 2.83 9.87 -10.15
N LEU A 110 3.83 9.48 -9.37
CA LEU A 110 4.10 10.05 -8.05
C LEU A 110 4.65 11.47 -8.19
N SER A 111 3.93 12.42 -7.61
CA SER A 111 4.36 13.82 -7.48
C SER A 111 4.15 14.28 -6.03
N GLN A 112 4.62 15.48 -5.70
CA GLN A 112 4.46 16.02 -4.34
C GLN A 112 3.01 16.10 -3.87
N ASN A 113 2.06 16.33 -4.79
CA ASN A 113 0.66 16.62 -4.47
C ASN A 113 -0.36 15.72 -5.16
N SER A 114 0.08 14.84 -6.06
CA SER A 114 -0.79 13.93 -6.81
C SER A 114 -0.12 12.57 -6.98
N MET A 115 -0.91 11.51 -6.92
CA MET A 115 -0.50 10.17 -7.29
C MET A 115 -1.68 9.41 -7.88
N ARG A 116 -1.39 8.36 -8.65
CA ARG A 116 -2.41 7.44 -9.14
C ARG A 116 -2.37 6.14 -8.35
N LEU A 117 -3.54 5.69 -7.91
CA LEU A 117 -3.73 4.45 -7.17
C LEU A 117 -4.49 3.43 -8.01
N ASN A 118 -3.94 2.22 -8.04
CA ASN A 118 -4.62 1.01 -8.47
C ASN A 118 -4.61 0.01 -7.31
N LEU A 119 -5.77 -0.58 -7.00
CA LEU A 119 -5.89 -1.70 -6.07
C LEU A 119 -6.48 -2.87 -6.85
N LYS A 120 -5.68 -3.93 -6.99
CA LYS A 120 -6.16 -5.22 -7.45
C LYS A 120 -6.47 -6.07 -6.23
N SER A 121 -7.74 -6.35 -6.04
CA SER A 121 -8.23 -7.10 -4.89
C SER A 121 -8.05 -8.60 -5.12
N VAL A 122 -7.77 -9.32 -4.04
CA VAL A 122 -8.01 -10.76 -3.98
C VAL A 122 -8.86 -10.97 -2.74
N GLY A 123 -10.04 -11.59 -2.92
CA GLY A 123 -11.08 -11.67 -1.90
C GLY A 123 -10.60 -12.23 -0.55
N PRO A 124 -11.29 -11.90 0.55
CA PRO A 124 -10.86 -12.32 1.87
C PRO A 124 -10.94 -13.83 2.05
N THR A 125 -10.08 -14.36 2.92
CA THR A 125 -10.25 -15.71 3.45
C THR A 125 -11.10 -15.63 4.72
N CYS A 126 -12.44 -15.67 4.58
CA CYS A 126 -13.35 -15.78 5.72
C CYS A 126 -14.74 -16.28 5.31
N PHE A 127 -15.45 -16.85 6.29
CA PHE A 127 -16.87 -17.17 6.18
C PHE A 127 -17.68 -16.05 6.86
N ILE A 128 -18.49 -15.33 6.07
CA ILE A 128 -19.37 -14.24 6.56
C ILE A 128 -20.83 -14.77 6.65
N SER A 129 -21.31 -15.41 5.59
CA SER A 129 -22.52 -16.26 5.54
C SER A 129 -22.58 -16.99 4.18
N TYR A 130 -23.56 -17.87 3.95
CA TYR A 130 -23.75 -18.57 2.68
C TYR A 130 -24.13 -17.65 1.49
N ASP A 131 -24.63 -16.43 1.75
CA ASP A 131 -25.23 -15.55 0.73
C ASP A 131 -24.37 -14.31 0.39
N VAL A 132 -23.15 -14.20 0.93
CA VAL A 132 -22.30 -13.01 0.75
C VAL A 132 -20.98 -13.40 0.08
N LEU A 133 -20.94 -13.31 -1.25
CA LEU A 133 -19.69 -13.26 -2.00
C LEU A 133 -19.04 -11.89 -1.79
N MET A 134 -17.88 -11.86 -1.15
CA MET A 134 -17.17 -10.61 -0.84
C MET A 134 -16.10 -10.33 -1.90
N ASN A 135 -16.52 -9.81 -3.05
CA ASN A 135 -15.60 -9.21 -4.00
C ASN A 135 -15.52 -7.71 -3.69
N MET A 136 -14.38 -7.26 -3.16
CA MET A 136 -14.04 -5.84 -3.26
C MET A 136 -13.60 -5.62 -4.71
N ASP A 137 -14.38 -4.85 -5.46
CA ASP A 137 -14.08 -4.58 -6.86
C ASP A 137 -12.68 -3.96 -7.00
N ASP A 138 -12.00 -4.33 -8.09
CA ASP A 138 -10.73 -3.72 -8.44
C ASP A 138 -10.93 -2.20 -8.59
N ILE A 139 -10.09 -1.43 -7.91
CA ILE A 139 -10.03 0.02 -8.04
C ILE A 139 -8.95 0.33 -9.06
N LYS A 140 -9.32 0.99 -10.16
CA LYS A 140 -8.41 1.29 -11.26
C LYS A 140 -8.29 2.79 -11.49
N ASP A 141 -7.07 3.23 -11.75
CA ASP A 141 -6.70 4.57 -12.20
C ASP A 141 -7.27 5.73 -11.35
N ILE A 142 -7.30 5.57 -10.03
CA ILE A 142 -7.81 6.64 -9.17
C ILE A 142 -6.73 7.69 -8.94
N ILE A 143 -7.02 8.92 -9.34
CA ILE A 143 -6.18 10.06 -9.04
C ILE A 143 -6.45 10.50 -7.61
N LEU A 144 -5.38 10.55 -6.82
CA LEU A 144 -5.38 10.99 -5.44
C LEU A 144 -4.61 12.30 -5.31
N THR A 145 -5.16 13.23 -4.53
CA THR A 145 -4.52 14.50 -4.20
C THR A 145 -4.09 14.49 -2.74
N LYS A 146 -2.90 14.98 -2.45
CA LYS A 146 -2.41 15.07 -1.07
C LYS A 146 -3.27 16.04 -0.27
N GLU A 147 -3.79 15.59 0.86
CA GLU A 147 -4.51 16.43 1.80
C GLU A 147 -3.51 17.41 2.43
N LYS A 148 -3.81 18.72 2.37
CA LYS A 148 -2.95 19.72 2.99
C LYS A 148 -2.92 19.46 4.50
N SER A 149 -1.72 19.30 5.05
CA SER A 149 -1.55 19.23 6.50
C SER A 149 -1.91 20.60 7.07
N ASN A 150 -3.07 20.71 7.71
CA ASN A 150 -3.41 21.85 8.57
C ASN A 150 -2.57 21.72 9.85
N LYS A 151 -1.28 22.03 9.75
CA LYS A 151 -0.44 22.31 10.91
C LYS A 151 -0.31 23.81 11.09
#